data_AF-A0A9X3N4V6-F1
#
_entry.id   AF-A0A9X3N4V6-F1
#
_cell.length_a   1.000
_cell.length_b   1.000
_cell.length_c   1.000
_cell.angle_alpha   90.00
_cell.angle_beta   90.00
_cell.angle_gamma   90.00
#
_symmetry.space_group_name_H-M   'P 1'
#
loop_
_entity.id
_entity.type
_entity.pdbx_description
1 polymer ?
#
loop_
_entity_poly.entity_id
_entity_poly.type
_entity_poly.pdbx_seq_one_letter_code
_entity_poly.pdbx_strand_id
1 'polypeptide(L)'
;MIIRTSLVGLLVAASVGIAACGGGGISQKEADQLQDRGVALQQKAAQISADVKSGKITAEEGAKQLQNDATNLADDTIDAANGSNLPPDVQKQLDDAKKQLDAANAGN
;
A
#
# COMPACT_ATOMS: atom_id res chain seq x y z
N MET A 1 -5.49 6.59 -28.31
CA MET A 1 -4.76 7.00 -27.10
C MET A 1 -5.10 5.98 -26.02
N ILE A 2 -4.09 5.21 -25.59
CA ILE A 2 -4.24 3.99 -24.80
C ILE A 2 -4.57 4.36 -23.36
N ILE A 3 -5.69 3.85 -22.85
CA ILE A 3 -6.16 4.00 -21.47
C ILE A 3 -5.20 3.21 -20.57
N ARG A 4 -4.22 3.90 -19.98
CA ARG A 4 -3.20 3.33 -19.07
C ARG A 4 -3.57 3.44 -17.58
N THR A 5 -4.85 3.54 -17.25
CA THR A 5 -5.32 3.76 -15.87
C THR A 5 -6.00 2.54 -15.22
N SER A 6 -6.07 1.38 -15.88
CA SER A 6 -6.92 0.27 -15.43
C SER A 6 -6.29 -0.80 -14.52
N LEU A 7 -4.99 -0.74 -14.19
CA LEU A 7 -4.35 -1.81 -13.41
C LEU A 7 -4.24 -1.53 -11.90
N VAL A 8 -4.23 -0.26 -11.48
CA VAL A 8 -4.08 0.10 -10.06
C VAL A 8 -5.33 -0.23 -9.24
N GLY A 9 -6.51 -0.19 -9.86
CA GLY A 9 -7.78 -0.47 -9.19
C GLY A 9 -8.04 -1.95 -8.86
N LEU A 10 -7.33 -2.89 -9.49
CA LEU A 10 -7.61 -4.33 -9.31
C LEU A 10 -6.84 -4.95 -8.13
N LEU A 11 -5.74 -4.35 -7.70
CA LEU A 11 -4.89 -4.88 -6.63
C LEU A 11 -5.47 -4.63 -5.22
N VAL A 12 -6.26 -3.57 -5.02
CA VAL A 12 -6.82 -3.21 -3.71
C VAL A 12 -7.89 -4.22 -3.23
N ALA A 13 -8.53 -4.95 -4.14
CA ALA A 13 -9.55 -5.94 -3.78
C ALA A 13 -8.98 -7.29 -3.30
N ALA A 14 -7.71 -7.59 -3.56
CA ALA A 14 -7.13 -8.89 -3.26
C ALA A 14 -6.50 -9.01 -1.86
N SER A 15 -6.20 -7.89 -1.19
CA SER A 15 -5.43 -7.88 0.07
C SER A 15 -6.27 -7.98 1.35
N VAL A 16 -7.60 -7.87 1.29
CA VAL A 16 -8.46 -7.99 2.48
C VAL A 16 -8.72 -9.46 2.89
N GLY A 17 -8.27 -10.44 2.09
CA GLY A 17 -8.51 -11.87 2.33
C GLY A 17 -7.48 -12.61 3.19
N ILE A 18 -6.32 -12.02 3.50
CA ILE A 18 -5.17 -12.76 4.10
C ILE A 18 -4.92 -12.41 5.57
N ALA A 19 -5.83 -11.70 6.26
CA ALA A 19 -5.70 -11.48 7.70
C ALA A 19 -6.34 -12.61 8.55
N ALA A 20 -7.00 -13.59 7.92
CA ALA A 20 -7.80 -14.60 8.63
C ALA A 20 -7.21 -16.04 8.62
N CYS A 21 -6.07 -16.28 7.96
CA CYS A 21 -5.38 -17.59 8.02
C CYS A 21 -4.11 -17.43 8.87
N GLY A 22 -4.27 -17.64 10.17
CA GLY A 22 -3.24 -17.41 11.18
C GLY A 22 -2.05 -18.35 11.13
N GLY A 23 -0.98 -17.94 11.82
CA GLY A 23 0.14 -18.81 12.15
C GLY A 23 1.50 -18.13 12.10
N GLY A 24 1.67 -17.02 12.81
CA GLY A 24 2.97 -16.43 13.14
C GLY A 24 3.67 -15.70 12.00
N GLY A 25 3.76 -14.37 12.11
CA GLY A 25 4.69 -13.65 11.25
C GLY A 25 4.52 -12.15 11.03
N ILE A 26 4.08 -11.38 12.03
CA ILE A 26 4.38 -9.95 12.16
C ILE A 26 4.44 -9.68 13.68
N SER A 27 5.42 -8.91 14.17
CA SER A 27 5.46 -8.55 15.59
C SER A 27 4.24 -7.68 15.93
N GLN A 28 3.65 -7.83 17.12
CA GLN A 28 2.52 -6.99 17.55
C GLN A 28 2.77 -5.49 17.36
N LYS A 29 4.01 -5.03 17.61
CA LYS A 29 4.42 -3.64 17.38
C LYS A 29 4.40 -3.21 15.91
N GLU A 30 4.79 -4.10 15.00
CA GLU A 30 4.76 -3.83 13.56
C GLU A 30 3.32 -3.83 13.05
N ALA A 31 2.50 -4.75 13.56
CA ALA A 31 1.07 -4.78 13.25
C ALA A 31 0.34 -3.51 13.73
N ASP A 32 0.63 -3.05 14.96
CA ASP A 32 0.07 -1.81 15.50
C ASP A 32 0.54 -0.59 14.69
N GLN A 33 1.83 -0.53 14.31
CA GLN A 33 2.35 0.55 13.46
C GLN A 33 1.72 0.57 12.06
N LEU A 34 1.52 -0.61 11.45
CA LEU A 34 0.86 -0.74 10.15
C LEU A 34 -0.59 -0.30 10.23
N GLN A 35 -1.28 -0.66 11.32
CA GLN A 35 -2.66 -0.24 11.56
C GLN A 35 -2.76 1.28 11.75
N ASP A 36 -1.89 1.87 12.57
CA ASP A 36 -1.83 3.33 12.79
C ASP A 36 -1.54 4.08 11.49
N ARG A 37 -0.59 3.59 10.68
CA ARG A 37 -0.28 4.18 9.36
C ARG A 37 -1.44 4.04 8.39
N GLY A 38 -2.17 2.93 8.41
CA GLY A 38 -3.39 2.74 7.62
C GLY A 38 -4.47 3.76 7.97
N VAL A 39 -4.71 3.99 9.27
CA VAL A 39 -5.64 5.02 9.75
C VAL A 39 -5.16 6.42 9.35
N ALA A 40 -3.87 6.71 9.51
CA ALA A 40 -3.27 7.99 9.12
C ALA A 40 -3.40 8.25 7.61
N LEU A 41 -3.21 7.23 6.77
CA LEU A 41 -3.38 7.32 5.32
C LEU A 41 -4.83 7.66 4.96
N GLN A 42 -5.80 7.02 5.61
CA GLN A 42 -7.22 7.30 5.39
C GLN A 42 -7.60 8.72 5.80
N GLN A 43 -7.10 9.20 6.94
CA GLN A 43 -7.29 10.59 7.37
C GLN A 43 -6.63 11.57 6.40
N LYS A 44 -5.42 11.27 5.95
CA LYS A 44 -4.70 12.10 4.99
C LYS A 44 -5.42 12.14 3.64
N ALA A 45 -5.99 11.04 3.16
CA ALA A 45 -6.81 11.03 1.95
C ALA A 45 -8.01 11.99 2.05
N ALA A 46 -8.69 12.01 3.21
CA ALA A 46 -9.78 12.94 3.46
C ALA A 46 -9.29 14.40 3.49
N GLN A 47 -8.12 14.65 4.07
CA GLN A 47 -7.50 15.97 4.14
C GLN A 47 -7.02 16.46 2.77
N ILE A 48 -6.38 15.61 1.97
CA ILE A 48 -6.00 15.87 0.58
C ILE A 48 -7.25 16.20 -0.24
N SER A 49 -8.35 15.47 -0.08
CA SER A 49 -9.61 15.78 -0.76
C SER A 49 -10.13 17.18 -0.40
N ALA A 50 -10.03 17.58 0.86
CA ALA A 50 -10.40 18.93 1.30
C ALA A 50 -9.44 20.01 0.76
N ASP A 51 -8.13 19.72 0.72
CA ASP A 51 -7.12 20.63 0.20
C ASP A 51 -7.25 20.82 -1.32
N VAL A 52 -7.64 19.77 -2.06
CA VAL A 52 -7.99 19.86 -3.48
C VAL A 52 -9.27 20.68 -3.68
N LYS A 53 -10.31 20.42 -2.89
CA LYS A 53 -11.58 21.17 -2.96
C LYS A 53 -11.42 22.65 -2.63
N SER A 54 -10.53 22.99 -1.70
CA SER A 54 -10.22 24.37 -1.34
C SER A 54 -9.23 25.04 -2.30
N GLY A 55 -8.66 24.30 -3.26
CA GLY A 55 -7.67 24.79 -4.22
C GLY A 55 -6.28 25.02 -3.62
N LYS A 56 -6.02 24.52 -2.41
CA LYS A 56 -4.72 24.61 -1.73
C LYS A 56 -3.66 23.73 -2.40
N ILE A 57 -4.07 22.59 -2.94
CA ILE A 57 -3.24 21.71 -3.78
C ILE A 57 -4.01 21.30 -5.03
N THR A 58 -3.31 20.86 -6.07
CA THR A 58 -3.95 20.29 -7.25
C THR A 58 -4.35 18.83 -7.01
N ALA A 59 -5.30 18.33 -7.80
CA ALA A 59 -5.69 16.92 -7.74
C ALA A 59 -4.51 15.98 -8.07
N GLU A 60 -3.63 16.38 -8.98
CA GLU A 60 -2.42 15.62 -9.31
C GLU A 60 -1.42 15.59 -8.15
N GLU A 61 -1.20 16.72 -7.49
CA GLU A 61 -0.32 16.80 -6.32
C GLU A 61 -0.86 15.93 -5.18
N GLY A 62 -2.17 16.01 -4.91
CA GLY A 62 -2.85 15.19 -3.93
C GLY A 62 -2.79 13.70 -4.25
N ALA A 63 -3.01 13.33 -5.52
CA ALA A 63 -2.91 11.95 -5.97
C ALA A 63 -1.49 11.39 -5.83
N LYS A 64 -0.46 12.17 -6.18
CA LYS A 64 0.95 11.78 -6.00
C LYS A 64 1.29 11.58 -4.53
N GLN A 65 0.87 12.49 -3.66
CA GLN A 65 1.11 12.34 -2.21
C GLN A 65 0.44 11.09 -1.66
N LEU A 66 -0.82 10.85 -2.03
CA LEU A 66 -1.56 9.68 -1.58
C LEU A 66 -0.94 8.37 -2.12
N GLN A 67 -0.51 8.37 -3.38
CA GLN A 67 0.15 7.23 -4.02
C GLN A 67 1.48 6.90 -3.35
N ASN A 68 2.29 7.92 -3.03
CA ASN A 68 3.57 7.73 -2.34
C ASN A 68 3.36 7.13 -0.94
N ASP A 69 2.43 7.70 -0.17
CA ASP A 69 2.15 7.21 1.18
C ASP A 69 1.54 5.80 1.19
N ALA A 70 0.66 5.51 0.23
CA ALA A 70 0.08 4.18 0.06
C ALA A 70 1.13 3.14 -0.35
N THR A 71 2.09 3.52 -1.19
CA THR A 71 3.19 2.64 -1.58
C THR A 71 4.11 2.37 -0.40
N ASN A 72 4.52 3.41 0.32
CA ASN A 72 5.38 3.26 1.50
C ASN A 72 4.71 2.33 2.54
N LEU A 73 3.40 2.46 2.76
CA LEU A 73 2.66 1.57 3.64
C LEU A 73 2.65 0.12 3.13
N ALA A 74 2.47 -0.08 1.83
CA ALA A 74 2.51 -1.41 1.22
C ALA A 74 3.92 -2.03 1.31
N ASP A 75 4.98 -1.25 1.09
CA ASP A 75 6.36 -1.67 1.27
C ASP A 75 6.67 -2.06 2.72
N ASP A 76 6.28 -1.22 3.68
CA ASP A 76 6.44 -1.52 5.12
C ASP A 76 5.71 -2.81 5.49
N THR A 77 4.51 -3.04 4.92
CA THR A 77 3.72 -4.26 5.17
C THR A 77 4.44 -5.50 4.63
N ILE A 78 4.97 -5.41 3.41
CA ILE A 78 5.70 -6.50 2.75
C ILE A 78 7.00 -6.80 3.51
N ASP A 79 7.73 -5.77 3.93
CA ASP A 79 9.00 -5.94 4.65
C ASP A 79 8.78 -6.56 6.04
N ALA A 80 7.73 -6.16 6.76
CA ALA A 80 7.34 -6.76 8.03
C ALA A 80 6.94 -8.25 7.87
N ALA A 81 6.27 -8.59 6.76
CA ALA A 81 5.92 -9.96 6.44
C ALA A 81 7.14 -10.80 6.01
N ASN A 82 8.04 -10.25 5.19
CA ASN A 82 9.29 -10.90 4.77
C ASN A 82 10.25 -11.14 5.95
N GLY A 83 10.24 -10.27 6.96
CA GLY A 83 10.97 -10.45 8.22
C GLY A 83 10.51 -11.66 9.05
N SER A 84 9.42 -12.30 8.66
CA SER A 84 8.82 -13.40 9.37
C SER A 84 9.01 -14.75 8.69
N ASN A 85 8.93 -15.81 9.48
CA ASN A 85 9.20 -17.18 9.04
C ASN A 85 8.02 -17.75 8.23
N LEU A 86 7.74 -17.12 7.10
CA LEU A 86 6.71 -17.50 6.15
C LEU A 86 7.16 -18.72 5.32
N PRO A 87 6.22 -19.53 4.81
CA PRO A 87 6.52 -20.56 3.83
C PRO A 87 7.22 -19.96 2.59
N PRO A 88 8.16 -20.70 1.95
CA PRO A 88 8.95 -20.20 0.82
C PRO A 88 8.10 -19.75 -0.37
N ASP A 89 6.97 -20.43 -0.62
CA ASP A 89 6.02 -20.04 -1.67
C ASP A 89 5.35 -18.68 -1.38
N VAL A 90 5.08 -18.40 -0.10
CA VAL A 90 4.49 -17.13 0.35
C VAL A 90 5.52 -16.01 0.30
N GLN A 91 6.76 -16.26 0.75
CA GLN A 91 7.88 -15.32 0.59
C GLN A 91 8.08 -14.92 -0.88
N LYS A 92 8.07 -15.90 -1.79
CA LYS A 92 8.24 -15.63 -3.21
C LYS A 92 7.11 -14.77 -3.79
N GLN A 93 5.86 -15.02 -3.38
CA GLN A 93 4.72 -14.20 -3.78
C GLN A 93 4.82 -12.76 -3.25
N LEU A 94 5.31 -12.59 -2.02
CA LEU A 94 5.56 -11.27 -1.43
C LEU A 94 6.68 -10.51 -2.15
N ASP A 95 7.81 -11.17 -2.44
CA ASP A 95 8.91 -10.55 -3.20
C ASP A 95 8.49 -10.15 -4.62
N ASP A 96 7.70 -10.99 -5.29
CA ASP A 96 7.18 -10.67 -6.62
C ASP A 96 6.13 -9.55 -6.56
N ALA A 97 5.36 -9.45 -5.47
CA ALA A 97 4.47 -8.32 -5.23
C ALA A 97 5.25 -7.02 -4.97
N LYS A 98 6.34 -7.07 -4.18
CA LYS A 98 7.24 -5.92 -3.95
C LYS A 98 7.83 -5.41 -5.25
N LYS A 99 8.39 -6.30 -6.07
CA LYS A 99 8.94 -5.94 -7.39
C LYS A 99 7.91 -5.33 -8.33
N GLN A 100 6.67 -5.82 -8.31
CA GLN A 100 5.59 -5.24 -9.11
C GLN A 100 5.18 -3.86 -8.61
N LEU A 101 5.15 -3.66 -7.29
CA LEU A 101 4.87 -2.37 -6.66
C LEU A 101 5.98 -1.36 -6.99
N ASP A 102 7.24 -1.73 -6.80
CA ASP A 102 8.41 -0.93 -7.17
C ASP A 102 8.42 -0.59 -8.66
N ALA A 103 8.13 -1.55 -9.54
CA ALA A 103 8.07 -1.31 -10.97
C ALA A 103 6.90 -0.40 -11.36
N ALA A 104 5.76 -0.49 -10.68
CA ALA A 104 4.63 0.41 -10.88
C ALA A 104 4.94 1.85 -10.43
N ASN A 105 5.79 2.01 -9.41
CA ASN A 105 6.24 3.31 -8.94
C ASN A 105 7.40 3.92 -9.74
N ALA A 106 8.35 3.10 -10.17
CA ALA A 106 9.45 3.53 -11.03
C ALA A 106 9.02 3.80 -12.49
N GLY A 107 7.83 3.36 -12.88
CA GLY A 107 7.25 3.54 -14.22
C GLY A 107 6.55 4.88 -14.47
N ASN A 108 6.57 5.83 -13.52
CA ASN A 108 6.02 7.19 -13.67
C ASN A 108 7.11 8.25 -13.83
#